data_AF-A0A2X1N1P3-F1
#
_entry.id   AF-A0A2X1N1P3-F1
#
_cell.length_a   1.000
_cell.length_b   1.000
_cell.length_c   1.000
_cell.angle_alpha   90.00
_cell.angle_beta   90.00
_cell.angle_gamma   90.00
#
_symmetry.space_group_name_H-M   'P 1'
#
loop_
_entity.id
_entity.type
_entity.pdbx_description
1 polymer ?
#
loop_
_entity_poly.entity_id
_entity_poly.type
_entity_poly.pdbx_seq_one_letter_code
_entity_poly.pdbx_strand_id
1 'polypeptide(L)'
;MTTVGLPGKRSLRCLQAFVYSGFRYQIIDVKKMPLGSVTKICFCGDHDDLTRLQIQLYEALGERAHLCFFRHGLPRSAAGGCNKGAALTVLTQHLGLSLRDCMAFGDVMNDREMLVSVGSGFIMGNAMPQLRAELPHLPVIGHCRNQAVSHYLTHWLDYPHLPYSPE
;
A
#
# COMPACT_ATOMS: atom_id res chain seq x y z
N MET A 1 6.65 0.39 17.34
CA MET A 1 7.38 -0.89 17.46
C MET A 1 6.62 -1.92 16.64
N THR A 2 7.27 -2.63 15.72
CA THR A 2 6.60 -3.65 14.91
C THR A 2 6.76 -5.01 15.57
N THR A 3 5.65 -5.69 15.85
CA THR A 3 5.67 -7.04 16.44
C THR A 3 5.66 -8.07 15.33
N VAL A 4 6.60 -9.01 15.38
CA VAL A 4 6.70 -10.13 14.43
C VAL A 4 6.31 -11.40 15.16
N GLY A 5 5.20 -12.00 14.73
CA GLY A 5 4.74 -13.31 15.20
C GLY A 5 5.38 -14.43 14.40
N LEU A 6 5.91 -15.46 15.07
CA LEU A 6 6.51 -16.62 14.42
C LEU A 6 5.75 -17.91 14.78
N PRO A 7 5.23 -18.66 13.79
CA PRO A 7 4.93 -20.07 13.97
C PRO A 7 6.22 -20.87 13.72
N GLY A 8 7.14 -20.90 14.70
CA GLY A 8 8.35 -21.74 14.67
C GLY A 8 9.61 -21.11 14.06
N LYS A 9 10.69 -21.92 13.96
CA LYS A 9 12.04 -21.50 13.52
C LYS A 9 12.17 -21.55 11.99
N ARG A 10 11.88 -20.46 11.26
CA ARG A 10 12.32 -20.30 9.86
C ARG A 10 12.79 -18.88 9.54
N SER A 11 13.73 -18.84 8.60
CA SER A 11 14.58 -17.72 8.16
C SER A 11 13.82 -16.42 7.90
N LEU A 12 14.25 -15.35 8.57
CA LEU A 12 13.59 -14.05 8.61
C LEU A 12 14.23 -13.07 7.61
N ARG A 13 14.15 -13.36 6.30
CA ARG A 13 14.53 -12.38 5.27
C ARG A 13 13.76 -11.05 5.42
N CYS A 14 12.52 -11.09 5.92
CA CYS A 14 11.75 -9.86 6.21
C CYS A 14 12.36 -9.00 7.32
N LEU A 15 13.16 -9.57 8.23
CA LEU A 15 13.86 -8.80 9.27
C LEU A 15 15.06 -8.02 8.73
N GLN A 16 15.63 -8.41 7.58
CA GLN A 16 16.70 -7.64 6.94
C GLN A 16 16.22 -6.22 6.55
N ALA A 17 14.94 -6.07 6.22
CA ALA A 17 14.35 -4.76 5.93
C ALA A 17 14.34 -3.83 7.16
N PHE A 18 14.34 -4.37 8.39
CA PHE A 18 14.39 -3.55 9.59
C PHE A 18 15.75 -2.90 9.82
N VAL A 19 16.84 -3.58 9.42
CA VAL A 19 18.23 -3.11 9.58
C VAL A 19 18.43 -1.69 9.02
N TYR A 20 17.82 -1.40 7.88
CA TYR A 20 17.98 -0.12 7.18
C TYR A 20 16.92 0.93 7.52
N SER A 21 15.92 0.57 8.32
CA SER A 21 14.72 1.40 8.52
C SER A 21 14.71 2.22 9.80
N GLY A 22 15.64 1.95 10.74
CA GLY A 22 15.63 2.53 12.09
C GLY A 22 14.49 2.03 12.99
N PHE A 23 13.57 1.20 12.47
CA PHE A 23 12.48 0.62 13.26
C PHE A 23 12.98 -0.54 14.13
N ARG A 24 12.54 -0.55 15.40
CA ARG A 24 12.75 -1.67 16.32
C ARG A 24 11.63 -2.71 16.17
N TYR A 25 12.00 -3.98 16.25
CA TYR A 25 11.08 -5.11 16.26
C TYR A 25 11.19 -5.94 17.53
N GLN A 26 10.14 -6.69 17.84
CA GLN A 26 10.16 -7.75 18.85
C GLN A 26 9.58 -9.03 18.25
N ILE A 27 10.18 -10.17 18.60
CA ILE A 27 9.68 -11.50 18.26
C ILE A 27 8.85 -11.98 19.45
N ILE A 28 7.56 -12.25 19.20
CA ILE A 28 6.60 -12.64 20.23
C ILE A 28 5.82 -13.86 19.75
N ASP A 29 5.49 -14.78 20.66
CA ASP A 29 4.50 -15.83 20.41
C ASP A 29 3.15 -15.16 20.13
N VAL A 30 2.54 -15.46 18.98
CA VAL A 30 1.27 -14.87 18.53
C VAL A 30 0.19 -14.99 19.63
N LYS A 31 0.18 -16.09 20.40
CA LYS A 31 -0.79 -16.30 21.50
C LYS A 31 -0.62 -15.32 22.67
N LYS A 32 0.56 -14.72 22.78
CA LYS A 32 0.92 -13.74 23.83
C LYS A 32 0.93 -12.30 23.31
N MET A 33 0.49 -12.08 22.06
CA MET A 33 0.52 -10.75 21.46
C MET A 33 -0.54 -9.85 22.13
N PRO A 34 -0.18 -8.66 22.62
CA PRO A 34 -1.15 -7.72 23.17
C PRO A 34 -2.10 -7.25 22.06
N LEU A 35 -3.40 -7.50 22.24
CA LEU A 35 -4.42 -7.25 21.22
C LEU A 35 -4.88 -5.79 21.15
N GLY A 36 -4.65 -5.00 22.21
CA GLY A 36 -5.22 -3.66 22.36
C GLY A 36 -4.63 -2.54 21.49
N SER A 37 -3.59 -2.81 20.69
CA SER A 37 -2.86 -1.75 19.95
C SER A 37 -2.28 -2.23 18.62
N VAL A 38 -2.89 -3.25 18.00
CA VAL A 38 -2.44 -3.74 16.69
C VAL A 38 -3.14 -2.95 15.60
N THR A 39 -2.39 -2.03 14.96
CA THR A 39 -2.92 -1.24 13.85
C THR A 39 -2.95 -2.02 12.54
N LYS A 40 -2.11 -3.07 12.42
CA LYS A 40 -1.85 -3.73 11.14
C LYS A 40 -1.13 -5.07 11.29
N ILE A 41 -1.64 -6.12 10.65
CA ILE A 41 -1.00 -7.45 10.61
C ILE A 41 -0.51 -7.75 9.20
N CYS A 42 0.72 -8.25 9.07
CA CYS A 42 1.34 -8.62 7.79
C CYS A 42 1.78 -10.09 7.84
N PHE A 43 1.26 -10.91 6.93
CA PHE A 43 1.65 -12.31 6.80
C PHE A 43 2.72 -12.44 5.73
N CYS A 44 3.80 -13.16 6.03
CA CYS A 44 4.92 -13.41 5.11
C CYS A 44 5.11 -14.91 4.88
N GLY A 45 5.25 -15.31 3.62
CA GLY A 45 5.28 -16.70 3.19
C GLY A 45 5.31 -16.81 1.66
N ASP A 46 5.18 -18.03 1.16
CA ASP A 46 5.13 -18.30 -0.28
C ASP A 46 3.78 -17.89 -0.87
N HIS A 47 3.75 -17.58 -2.18
CA HIS A 47 2.56 -17.03 -2.83
C HIS A 47 1.32 -17.91 -2.66
N ASP A 48 1.44 -19.23 -2.88
CA ASP A 48 0.31 -20.16 -2.81
C ASP A 48 -0.23 -20.30 -1.38
N ASP A 49 0.64 -20.24 -0.37
CA ASP A 49 0.24 -20.24 1.04
C ASP A 49 -0.55 -18.97 1.38
N LEU A 50 -0.07 -17.83 0.91
CA LEU A 50 -0.68 -16.54 1.19
C LEU A 50 -1.98 -16.34 0.41
N THR A 51 -2.10 -16.87 -0.81
CA THR A 51 -3.36 -16.89 -1.55
C THR A 51 -4.42 -17.74 -0.83
N ARG A 52 -4.04 -18.92 -0.33
CA ARG A 52 -4.94 -19.76 0.48
C ARG A 52 -5.35 -19.07 1.78
N LEU A 53 -4.37 -18.47 2.48
CA LEU A 53 -4.64 -17.72 3.70
C LEU A 53 -5.56 -16.52 3.44
N GLN A 54 -5.44 -15.85 2.30
CA GLN A 54 -6.32 -14.75 1.95
C GLN A 54 -7.79 -15.18 1.89
N ILE A 55 -8.08 -16.31 1.24
CA ILE A 55 -9.44 -16.85 1.15
C ILE A 55 -9.99 -17.10 2.55
N GLN A 56 -9.21 -17.77 3.42
CA GLN A 56 -9.59 -18.06 4.79
C GLN A 56 -9.82 -16.79 5.63
N LEU A 57 -8.97 -15.77 5.46
CA LEU A 57 -9.13 -14.48 6.14
C LEU A 57 -10.37 -13.73 5.65
N TYR A 58 -10.67 -13.80 4.35
CA TYR A 58 -11.85 -13.17 3.79
C TYR A 58 -13.12 -13.82 4.33
N GLU A 59 -13.18 -15.16 4.35
CA GLU A 59 -14.29 -15.93 4.94
C GLU A 59 -14.47 -15.64 6.44
N ALA A 60 -13.37 -15.54 7.20
CA ALA A 60 -13.43 -15.37 8.65
C ALA A 60 -13.70 -13.91 9.07
N LEU A 61 -13.14 -12.93 8.38
CA LEU A 61 -13.17 -11.53 8.81
C LEU A 61 -14.19 -10.69 8.04
N GLY A 62 -14.47 -11.01 6.77
CA GLY A 62 -15.33 -10.20 5.90
C GLY A 62 -14.92 -8.72 5.94
N GLU A 63 -15.91 -7.84 6.07
CA GLU A 63 -15.68 -6.38 6.12
C GLU A 63 -15.04 -5.88 7.42
N ARG A 64 -14.88 -6.73 8.43
CA ARG A 64 -14.20 -6.34 9.69
C ARG A 64 -12.72 -6.05 9.47
N ALA A 65 -12.17 -6.51 8.34
CA ALA A 65 -10.83 -6.17 7.91
C ALA A 65 -10.71 -5.79 6.42
N HIS A 66 -9.94 -4.75 6.14
CA HIS A 66 -9.43 -4.47 4.80
C HIS A 66 -8.26 -5.41 4.51
N LEU A 67 -8.37 -6.24 3.47
CA LEU A 67 -7.35 -7.20 3.04
C LEU A 67 -6.66 -6.71 1.76
N CYS A 68 -5.36 -6.42 1.81
CA CYS A 68 -4.62 -5.91 0.65
C CYS A 68 -3.29 -6.61 0.39
N PHE A 69 -3.01 -6.96 -0.88
CA PHE A 69 -1.72 -7.49 -1.30
C PHE A 69 -0.63 -6.42 -1.44
N PHE A 70 0.58 -6.73 -0.98
CA PHE A 70 1.80 -6.04 -1.41
C PHE A 70 2.61 -6.98 -2.32
N ARG A 71 3.33 -6.39 -3.28
CA ARG A 71 4.13 -7.03 -4.35
C ARG A 71 4.70 -8.40 -3.95
N HIS A 72 4.43 -9.41 -4.78
CA HIS A 72 4.76 -10.82 -4.57
C HIS A 72 4.39 -11.33 -3.15
N GLY A 73 3.09 -11.40 -2.88
CA GLY A 73 2.55 -12.42 -1.99
C GLY A 73 1.78 -11.96 -0.76
N LEU A 74 1.89 -10.74 -0.25
CA LEU A 74 1.47 -10.48 1.15
C LEU A 74 0.06 -9.88 1.31
N PRO A 75 -1.00 -10.63 1.68
CA PRO A 75 -2.28 -10.04 2.07
C PRO A 75 -2.15 -9.41 3.46
N ARG A 76 -2.69 -8.20 3.61
CA ARG A 76 -2.60 -7.41 4.84
C ARG A 76 -3.98 -7.09 5.36
N SER A 77 -4.26 -7.44 6.61
CA SER A 77 -5.48 -7.07 7.33
C SER A 77 -5.26 -5.76 8.07
N ALA A 78 -6.00 -4.72 7.69
CA ALA A 78 -6.28 -3.53 8.51
C ALA A 78 -7.75 -3.58 8.95
N ALA A 79 -8.21 -2.78 9.92
CA ALA A 79 -9.64 -2.72 10.24
C ALA A 79 -10.47 -2.22 9.03
N GLY A 80 -11.75 -2.60 8.95
CA GLY A 80 -12.67 -2.10 7.92
C GLY A 80 -12.63 -0.57 7.82
N GLY A 81 -12.46 -0.03 6.60
CA GLY A 81 -12.33 1.41 6.36
C GLY A 81 -10.91 2.00 6.56
N CYS A 82 -9.93 1.23 7.05
CA CYS A 82 -8.55 1.70 7.18
C CYS A 82 -7.73 1.52 5.89
N ASN A 83 -7.93 2.39 4.90
CA ASN A 83 -7.13 2.44 3.67
C ASN A 83 -6.53 3.84 3.43
N LYS A 84 -5.62 3.96 2.46
CA LYS A 84 -4.93 5.23 2.16
C LYS A 84 -5.89 6.34 1.72
N GLY A 85 -6.96 6.01 0.99
CA GLY A 85 -7.98 6.97 0.58
C GLY A 85 -8.73 7.56 1.78
N ALA A 86 -9.21 6.71 2.69
CA ALA A 86 -9.89 7.15 3.92
C ALA A 86 -8.98 8.01 4.81
N ALA A 87 -7.71 7.64 4.95
CA ALA A 87 -6.74 8.44 5.68
C ALA A 87 -6.51 9.81 5.03
N LEU A 88 -6.43 9.86 3.70
CA LEU A 88 -6.28 11.09 2.94
C LEU A 88 -7.52 11.99 3.10
N THR A 89 -8.73 11.44 3.08
CA THR A 89 -9.98 12.19 3.33
C THR A 89 -9.95 12.92 4.68
N VAL A 90 -9.53 12.23 5.74
CA VAL A 90 -9.42 12.84 7.08
C VAL A 90 -8.39 13.96 7.09
N LEU A 91 -7.24 13.75 6.42
CA LEU A 91 -6.20 14.78 6.31
C LEU A 91 -6.69 16.01 5.56
N THR A 92 -7.33 15.84 4.40
CA THR A 92 -7.81 16.97 3.59
C THR A 92 -8.87 17.77 4.33
N GLN A 93 -9.78 17.11 5.06
CA GLN A 93 -10.77 17.78 5.91
C GLN A 93 -10.12 18.63 6.99
N HIS A 94 -9.06 18.12 7.63
CA HIS A 94 -8.32 18.88 8.65
C HIS A 94 -7.60 20.10 8.05
N LEU A 95 -7.14 20.01 6.80
CA LEU A 95 -6.46 21.08 6.08
C LEU A 95 -7.42 22.07 5.38
N GLY A 96 -8.73 21.84 5.40
CA GLY A 96 -9.70 22.64 4.65
C GLY A 96 -9.58 22.50 3.13
N LEU A 97 -9.04 21.37 2.65
CA LEU A 97 -8.84 21.06 1.23
C LEU A 97 -9.85 20.01 0.75
N SER A 98 -10.10 19.98 -0.56
CA SER A 98 -10.84 18.89 -1.20
C SER A 98 -9.89 17.80 -1.69
N LEU A 99 -10.38 16.55 -1.73
CA LEU A 99 -9.68 15.47 -2.45
C LEU A 99 -9.51 15.80 -3.94
N ARG A 100 -10.39 16.64 -4.51
CA ARG A 100 -10.25 17.12 -5.90
C ARG A 100 -9.00 17.99 -6.11
N ASP A 101 -8.49 18.60 -5.05
CA ASP A 101 -7.27 19.42 -5.10
C ASP A 101 -6.00 18.57 -4.89
N CYS A 102 -6.17 17.26 -4.67
CA CYS A 102 -5.07 16.35 -4.39
C CYS A 102 -4.56 15.64 -5.64
N MET A 103 -3.26 15.39 -5.63
CA MET A 103 -2.57 14.53 -6.59
C MET A 103 -1.98 13.32 -5.86
N ALA A 104 -2.14 12.12 -6.41
CA ALA A 104 -1.58 10.90 -5.82
C ALA A 104 -0.92 9.99 -6.86
N PHE A 105 0.10 9.27 -6.39
CA PHE A 105 0.90 8.33 -7.18
C PHE A 105 0.91 6.96 -6.49
N GLY A 106 0.80 5.88 -7.26
CA GLY A 106 0.72 4.54 -6.68
C GLY A 106 1.10 3.43 -7.64
N ASP A 107 1.49 2.29 -7.08
CA ASP A 107 2.05 1.16 -7.82
C ASP A 107 1.55 -0.21 -7.37
N VAL A 108 0.93 -0.31 -6.19
CA VAL A 108 0.40 -1.55 -5.64
C VAL A 108 -1.07 -1.42 -5.24
N MET A 109 -1.73 -2.55 -4.96
CA MET A 109 -3.17 -2.57 -4.68
C MET A 109 -3.60 -1.71 -3.49
N ASN A 110 -2.72 -1.43 -2.53
CA ASN A 110 -3.07 -0.59 -1.37
C ASN A 110 -3.20 0.90 -1.71
N ASP A 111 -2.81 1.30 -2.92
CA ASP A 111 -2.95 2.64 -3.44
C ASP A 111 -4.29 2.86 -4.12
N ARG A 112 -5.02 1.78 -4.46
CA ARG A 112 -6.23 1.83 -5.28
C ARG A 112 -7.25 2.84 -4.75
N GLU A 113 -7.64 2.72 -3.48
CA GLU A 113 -8.65 3.62 -2.89
C GLU A 113 -8.18 5.07 -2.89
N MET A 114 -6.90 5.33 -2.67
CA MET A 114 -6.34 6.68 -2.73
C MET A 114 -6.36 7.23 -4.17
N LEU A 115 -5.91 6.43 -5.14
CA LEU A 115 -5.84 6.84 -6.54
C LEU A 115 -7.20 7.14 -7.15
N VAL A 116 -8.25 6.41 -6.76
CA VAL A 116 -9.64 6.66 -7.19
C VAL A 116 -10.26 7.88 -6.51
N SER A 117 -9.79 8.22 -5.31
CA SER A 117 -10.43 9.28 -4.50
C SER A 117 -9.96 10.68 -4.85
N VAL A 118 -8.74 10.83 -5.39
CA VAL A 118 -8.13 12.14 -5.67
C VAL A 118 -8.54 12.72 -7.01
N GLY A 119 -8.40 14.04 -7.16
CA GLY A 119 -8.65 14.72 -8.44
C GLY A 119 -7.65 14.34 -9.54
N SER A 120 -6.42 13.97 -9.17
CA SER A 120 -5.38 13.57 -10.14
C SER A 120 -4.60 12.34 -9.64
N GLY A 121 -4.98 11.16 -10.13
CA GLY A 121 -4.33 9.89 -9.82
C GLY A 121 -3.39 9.41 -10.94
N PHE A 122 -2.19 8.93 -10.58
CA PHE A 122 -1.18 8.46 -11.52
C PHE A 122 -0.67 7.07 -11.13
N ILE A 123 -0.62 6.17 -12.12
CA ILE A 123 -0.08 4.81 -11.95
C ILE A 123 1.41 4.82 -12.31
N MET A 124 2.25 4.25 -11.46
CA MET A 124 3.70 4.16 -11.73
C MET A 124 4.01 3.15 -12.84
N GLY A 125 5.11 3.38 -13.58
CA GLY A 125 5.62 2.49 -14.64
C GLY A 125 5.89 1.05 -14.17
N ASN A 126 6.20 0.86 -12.88
CA ASN A 126 6.45 -0.43 -12.26
C ASN A 126 5.23 -1.02 -11.52
N ALA A 127 4.04 -0.44 -11.73
CA ALA A 127 2.83 -0.86 -11.02
C ALA A 127 2.42 -2.30 -11.34
N MET A 128 1.78 -2.95 -10.35
CA MET A 128 1.22 -4.29 -10.49
C MET A 128 0.22 -4.34 -11.66
N PRO A 129 0.24 -5.40 -12.50
CA PRO A 129 -0.72 -5.55 -13.60
C PRO A 129 -2.18 -5.46 -13.15
N GLN A 130 -2.49 -5.99 -11.95
CA GLN A 130 -3.84 -5.91 -11.37
C GLN A 130 -4.29 -4.46 -11.12
N LEU A 131 -3.43 -3.60 -10.55
CA LEU A 131 -3.77 -2.20 -10.30
C LEU A 131 -4.07 -1.46 -11.62
N ARG A 132 -3.26 -1.72 -12.65
CA ARG A 132 -3.47 -1.17 -14.01
C ARG A 132 -4.78 -1.65 -14.61
N ALA A 133 -5.12 -2.93 -14.44
CA ALA A 133 -6.36 -3.51 -14.94
C ALA A 133 -7.59 -2.96 -14.23
N GLU A 134 -7.50 -2.67 -12.93
CA GLU A 134 -8.62 -2.09 -12.15
C GLU A 134 -8.80 -0.58 -12.40
N LEU A 135 -7.75 0.13 -12.79
CA LEU A 135 -7.75 1.58 -13.00
C LEU A 135 -7.29 1.98 -14.43
N PRO A 136 -7.89 1.42 -15.50
CA PRO A 136 -7.40 1.60 -16.87
C PRO A 136 -7.56 3.02 -17.41
N HIS A 137 -8.35 3.86 -16.72
CA HIS A 137 -8.59 5.25 -17.07
C HIS A 137 -7.52 6.21 -16.51
N LEU A 138 -6.69 5.76 -15.56
CA LEU A 138 -5.64 6.61 -15.00
C LEU A 138 -4.39 6.59 -15.87
N PRO A 139 -3.73 7.74 -16.06
CA PRO A 139 -2.48 7.82 -16.79
C PRO A 139 -1.37 7.04 -16.08
N VAL A 140 -0.50 6.44 -16.89
CA VAL A 140 0.70 5.74 -16.43
C VAL A 140 1.91 6.64 -16.66
N ILE A 141 2.69 6.87 -15.60
CA ILE A 141 3.98 7.60 -15.67
C ILE A 141 5.17 6.62 -15.69
N GLY A 142 6.39 7.15 -15.62
CA GLY A 142 7.62 6.37 -15.69
C GLY A 142 7.86 5.43 -14.50
N HIS A 143 8.92 4.63 -14.58
CA HIS A 143 9.32 3.71 -13.53
C HIS A 143 9.89 4.46 -12.31
N CYS A 144 9.59 4.01 -11.08
CA CYS A 144 10.10 4.65 -9.85
C CYS A 144 11.63 4.80 -9.79
N ARG A 145 12.40 3.80 -10.27
CA ARG A 145 13.87 3.85 -10.45
C ARG A 145 14.38 5.02 -11.29
N ASN A 146 13.55 5.57 -12.17
CA ASN A 146 13.88 6.72 -13.02
C ASN A 146 13.33 8.03 -12.42
N GLN A 147 13.06 8.09 -11.11
CA GLN A 147 12.55 9.29 -10.43
C GLN A 147 11.24 9.85 -11.04
N ALA A 148 10.40 9.00 -11.62
CA ALA A 148 9.27 9.43 -12.44
C ALA A 148 8.28 10.39 -11.76
N VAL A 149 8.05 10.26 -10.44
CA VAL A 149 7.23 11.22 -9.70
C VAL A 149 7.85 12.62 -9.74
N SER A 150 9.17 12.72 -9.55
CA SER A 150 9.88 14.00 -9.60
C SER A 150 9.79 14.61 -10.99
N HIS A 151 10.10 13.83 -12.04
CA HIS A 151 10.00 14.32 -13.42
C HIS A 151 8.58 14.78 -13.77
N TYR A 152 7.57 14.03 -13.34
CA TYR A 152 6.17 14.40 -13.53
C TYR A 152 5.82 15.71 -12.83
N LEU A 153 6.20 15.85 -11.55
CA LEU A 153 5.90 17.07 -10.79
C LEU A 153 6.61 18.30 -11.36
N THR A 154 7.88 18.18 -11.78
CA THR A 154 8.60 19.26 -12.47
C THR A 154 7.88 19.67 -13.75
N HIS A 155 7.52 18.70 -14.60
CA HIS A 155 6.77 18.97 -15.82
C HIS A 155 5.41 19.64 -15.52
N TRP A 156 4.68 19.14 -14.52
CA TRP A 156 3.38 19.70 -14.15
C TRP A 156 3.47 21.14 -13.63
N LEU A 157 4.54 21.48 -12.90
CA LEU A 157 4.77 22.83 -12.39
C LEU A 157 5.20 23.80 -13.50
N ASP A 158 6.10 23.37 -14.38
CA ASP A 158 6.70 24.24 -15.40
C ASP A 158 5.84 24.33 -16.68
N TYR A 159 5.16 23.23 -17.04
CA TYR A 159 4.46 23.05 -18.31
C TYR A 159 3.10 22.33 -18.16
N PRO A 160 2.17 22.81 -17.30
CA PRO A 160 0.93 22.11 -16.95
C PRO A 160 -0.02 21.82 -18.13
N HIS A 161 0.14 22.54 -19.24
CA HIS A 161 -0.70 22.41 -20.43
C HIS A 161 -0.12 21.48 -21.50
N LEU A 162 1.12 21.04 -21.33
CA LEU A 162 1.78 20.15 -22.28
C LEU A 162 1.59 18.68 -21.87
N PRO A 163 1.47 17.76 -22.85
CA PRO A 163 1.43 16.34 -22.55
C PRO A 163 2.76 15.92 -21.89
N TYR A 164 2.66 15.10 -20.84
CA TYR A 164 3.81 14.49 -20.19
C TYR A 164 4.24 13.22 -20.93
N SER A 165 5.54 13.06 -21.18
CA SER A 165 6.13 11.85 -21.75
C SER A 165 7.08 11.19 -20.73
N PRO A 166 6.83 9.95 -20.30
CA PRO A 166 7.74 9.19 -19.45
C PRO A 166 8.84 8.56 -20.31
N GLU A 167 9.85 9.34 -20.69
CA GLU A 167 11.10 8.78 -21.24
C GLU A 167 11.88 7.97 -20.18
#